data_AF-M0M1R6-F1
#
_entry.id   AF-M0M1R6-F1
#
_cell.length_a   1.000
_cell.length_b   1.000
_cell.length_c   1.000
_cell.angle_alpha   90.00
_cell.angle_beta   90.00
_cell.angle_gamma   90.00
#
_symmetry.space_group_name_H-M   'P 1'
#
loop_
_entity.id
_entity.type
_entity.pdbx_description
1 polymer ?
#
loop_
_entity_poly.entity_id
_entity_poly.type
_entity_poly.pdbx_seq_one_letter_code
_entity_poly.pdbx_strand_id
1 'polypeptide(L)' 'PTGEWVAGALILLDLGFYDFWLFDRIDQNNGWFVSRVKDDANFEIVDELRTWRGNSIPLEGESLQDVLDDLQRQEIDVRI' A
#
# COMPACT_ATOMS: atom_id res chain seq x y z
N PRO A 1 8.80 -5.80 25.17
CA PRO A 1 8.57 -4.68 24.22
C PRO A 1 7.16 -4.75 23.63
N THR A 2 6.45 -3.63 23.51
CA THR A 2 5.12 -3.63 22.91
C THR A 2 5.26 -3.84 21.40
N GLY A 3 4.72 -4.94 20.86
CA GLY A 3 4.74 -5.22 19.42
C GLY A 3 5.33 -6.57 19.00
N GLU A 4 5.91 -7.37 19.90
CA GLU A 4 6.48 -8.69 19.52
C GLU A 4 5.47 -9.63 18.84
N TRP A 5 4.17 -9.46 19.11
CA TRP A 5 3.11 -10.28 18.53
C TRP A 5 2.92 -10.10 17.01
N VAL A 6 3.47 -9.03 16.41
CA VAL A 6 3.43 -8.82 14.94
C VAL A 6 4.67 -9.32 14.21
N ALA A 7 5.72 -9.75 14.92
CA ALA A 7 6.98 -10.14 14.30
C ALA A 7 6.81 -11.38 13.41
N GLY A 8 7.17 -11.26 12.13
CA GLY A 8 7.04 -12.34 11.15
C GLY A 8 5.59 -12.76 10.84
N ALA A 9 4.60 -11.99 11.27
CA ALA A 9 3.18 -12.24 11.03
C ALA A 9 2.64 -11.37 9.89
N LEU A 10 1.61 -11.86 9.20
CA LEU A 10 0.76 -11.08 8.30
C LEU A 10 -0.56 -10.75 8.99
N ILE A 11 -0.82 -9.48 9.24
CA ILE A 11 -2.01 -9.01 9.95
C ILE A 11 -3.05 -8.47 8.96
N LEU A 12 -4.31 -8.89 9.10
CA LEU A 12 -5.42 -8.31 8.34
C LEU A 12 -6.12 -7.23 9.18
N LEU A 13 -6.23 -6.03 8.63
CA LEU A 13 -6.79 -4.85 9.28
C LEU A 13 -7.94 -4.28 8.44
N ASP A 14 -8.98 -3.79 9.12
CA ASP A 14 -10.04 -3.00 8.48
C ASP A 14 -9.81 -1.48 8.69
N LEU A 15 -10.73 -0.64 8.20
CA LEU A 15 -10.59 0.83 8.34
C LEU A 15 -10.64 1.31 9.81
N GLY A 16 -11.29 0.58 10.71
CA GLY A 16 -11.31 0.87 12.15
C GLY A 16 -9.94 0.74 12.81
N PHE A 17 -8.98 0.09 12.15
CA PHE A 17 -7.59 -0.07 12.58
C PHE A 17 -6.60 0.61 11.62
N TYR A 18 -7.08 1.47 10.72
CA TYR A 18 -6.24 2.22 9.79
C TYR A 18 -5.51 3.35 10.53
N ASP A 19 -4.31 3.07 11.01
CA ASP A 19 -3.48 3.99 11.80
C ASP A 19 -2.00 3.85 11.41
N PHE A 20 -1.40 4.95 10.96
CA PHE A 20 0.01 5.00 10.56
C PHE A 20 0.97 4.68 11.71
N TRP A 21 0.60 4.97 12.96
CA TRP A 21 1.42 4.58 14.10
C TRP A 21 1.43 3.07 14.32
N LEU A 22 0.31 2.39 14.03
CA LEU A 22 0.26 0.93 14.05
C LEU A 22 1.09 0.34 12.92
N PHE A 23 1.02 0.92 11.72
CA PHE A 23 1.80 0.47 10.57
C PHE A 23 3.31 0.62 10.79
N ASP A 24 3.76 1.76 11.33
CA ASP A 24 5.17 2.01 11.71
C ASP A 24 5.65 0.98 12.75
N ARG A 25 4.82 0.64 13.74
CA ARG A 25 5.15 -0.41 14.70
C ARG A 25 5.27 -1.79 14.06
N ILE A 26 4.43 -2.10 13.07
CA ILE A 26 4.51 -3.37 12.33
C ILE A 26 5.84 -3.45 11.57
N ASP A 27 6.20 -2.37 10.87
CA ASP A 27 7.46 -2.27 10.14
C ASP A 27 8.69 -2.41 11.06
N GLN A 28 8.72 -1.69 12.19
CA GLN A 28 9.79 -1.79 13.20
C GLN A 28 9.99 -3.20 13.76
N ASN A 29 8.97 -4.06 13.67
CA ASN A 29 9.02 -5.45 14.14
C ASN A 29 9.16 -6.47 12.98
N ASN A 30 9.45 -6.03 11.76
CA ASN A 30 9.51 -6.88 10.56
C ASN A 30 8.24 -7.72 10.34
N GLY A 31 7.08 -7.14 10.68
CA GLY A 31 5.78 -7.70 10.40
C GLY A 31 5.24 -7.22 9.05
N TRP A 32 4.08 -7.77 8.65
CA TRP A 32 3.41 -7.44 7.41
C TRP A 32 1.93 -7.17 7.68
N PHE A 33 1.28 -6.40 6.82
CA PHE A 33 -0.16 -6.17 6.92
C PHE A 33 -0.85 -6.12 5.56
N VAL A 34 -2.15 -6.45 5.57
CA VAL A 34 -3.11 -6.10 4.53
C VAL A 34 -4.16 -5.23 5.18
N SER A 35 -4.39 -4.03 4.65
CA SER A 35 -5.41 -3.12 5.15
C SER A 35 -6.28 -2.61 4.01
N ARG A 36 -7.54 -2.29 4.33
CA ARG A 36 -8.31 -1.40 3.47
C ARG A 36 -7.73 0.01 3.57
N VAL A 37 -7.51 0.66 2.45
CA VAL A 37 -7.14 2.07 2.38
C VAL A 37 -8.39 2.95 2.38
N LYS A 38 -8.29 4.17 2.93
CA LYS A 38 -9.37 5.16 2.87
C LYS A 38 -9.64 5.56 1.41
N ASP A 39 -10.89 5.86 1.10
CA ASP A 39 -11.32 6.26 -0.24
C ASP A 39 -10.65 7.57 -0.71
N ASP A 40 -10.35 8.47 0.22
CA ASP A 40 -9.68 9.76 -0.01
C ASP A 40 -8.15 9.69 0.00
N ALA A 41 -7.54 8.52 0.15
CA ALA A 41 -6.09 8.40 0.18
C ALA A 41 -5.48 8.74 -1.18
N ASN A 42 -4.50 9.65 -1.17
CA ASN A 42 -3.83 10.10 -2.39
C ASN A 42 -2.31 10.10 -2.21
N PHE A 43 -1.71 8.91 -2.27
CA PHE A 43 -0.26 8.73 -2.12
C PHE A 43 0.48 9.07 -3.42
N GLU A 44 1.70 9.57 -3.31
CA GLU A 44 2.63 9.64 -4.44
C GLU A 44 3.20 8.25 -4.70
N ILE A 45 3.17 7.81 -5.95
CA ILE A 45 3.77 6.55 -6.35
C ILE A 45 5.24 6.82 -6.67
N VAL A 46 6.17 6.21 -5.92
CA VAL A 46 7.61 6.51 -6.04
C VAL A 46 8.39 5.47 -6.83
N ASP A 47 7.85 4.27 -7.03
CA ASP A 47 8.51 3.15 -7.73
C ASP A 47 7.47 2.14 -8.24
N GLU A 48 7.60 1.69 -9.49
CA GLU A 48 6.82 0.58 -10.03
C GLU A 48 7.56 -0.75 -9.84
N LEU A 49 7.07 -1.59 -8.93
CA LEU A 49 7.74 -2.85 -8.57
C LEU A 49 7.49 -3.98 -9.58
N ARG A 50 6.55 -3.77 -10.51
CA ARG A 50 6.18 -4.75 -11.53
C ARG A 50 5.87 -4.11 -12.88
N THR A 51 6.55 -4.57 -13.92
CA THR A 51 6.25 -4.20 -15.31
C THR A 51 5.11 -5.05 -15.89
N TRP A 52 4.16 -4.39 -16.55
CA TRP A 52 3.02 -5.05 -17.23
C TRP A 52 3.20 -5.05 -18.74
N ARG A 53 2.62 -6.05 -19.42
CA ARG A 53 2.60 -6.13 -20.89
C ARG A 53 1.38 -5.38 -21.43
N GLY A 54 1.50 -4.86 -22.66
CA GLY A 54 0.41 -4.15 -23.34
C GLY A 54 0.55 -2.64 -23.18
N ASN A 55 -0.59 -1.94 -23.17
CA ASN A 55 -0.64 -0.48 -23.07
C ASN A 55 -0.68 -0.03 -21.61
N SER A 56 0.35 -0.39 -20.82
CA SER A 56 0.47 0.09 -19.44
C SER A 56 0.88 1.56 -19.42
N ILE A 57 0.17 2.36 -18.64
CA ILE A 57 0.59 3.73 -18.30
C ILE A 57 1.68 3.69 -17.21
N PRO A 58 2.68 4.57 -17.28
CA PRO A 58 3.63 4.76 -16.18
C PRO A 58 2.91 5.36 -14.97
N LEU A 59 3.33 4.99 -13.77
CA LEU A 59 2.73 5.45 -12.51
C LEU A 59 3.70 6.25 -11.63
N GLU A 60 5.02 6.10 -11.80
CA GLU A 60 6.01 6.81 -10.98
C GLU A 60 5.88 8.33 -11.11
N GLY A 61 5.83 9.02 -9.97
CA GLY A 61 5.67 10.47 -9.86
C GLY A 61 4.22 10.97 -9.89
N GLU A 62 3.26 10.08 -10.13
CA GLU A 62 1.83 10.43 -10.11
C GLU A 62 1.20 10.17 -8.74
N SER A 63 0.13 10.91 -8.42
CA SER A 63 -0.68 10.60 -7.24
C SER A 63 -1.66 9.47 -7.54
N LEU A 64 -1.97 8.63 -6.55
CA LEU A 64 -2.87 7.49 -6.70
C LEU A 64 -4.21 7.88 -7.34
N GLN A 65 -4.85 8.94 -6.85
CA GLN A 65 -6.18 9.36 -7.35
C GLN A 65 -6.13 9.84 -8.81
N ASP A 66 -5.00 10.39 -9.26
CA ASP A 66 -4.84 10.91 -10.62
C ASP A 66 -4.82 9.79 -11.66
N VAL A 67 -4.43 8.56 -11.26
CA VAL A 67 -4.30 7.41 -12.17
C VAL A 67 -5.45 6.42 -12.07
N LEU A 68 -6.26 6.44 -11.00
CA LEU A 68 -7.29 5.41 -10.74
C LEU A 68 -8.32 5.27 -11.88
N ASP A 69 -8.79 6.38 -12.44
CA ASP A 69 -9.82 6.36 -13.49
C ASP A 69 -9.30 5.80 -14.83
N ASP A 70 -8.00 5.91 -15.08
CA ASP A 70 -7.36 5.42 -16.30
C ASP A 70 -6.90 3.95 -16.18
N LEU A 71 -6.81 3.43 -14.95
CA LEU A 71 -6.40 2.05 -14.69
C LEU A 71 -7.52 1.06 -15.07
N GLN A 72 -7.27 0.30 -16.15
CA GLN A 72 -8.14 -0.83 -16.54
C GLN A 72 -7.93 -2.09 -15.68
N ARG A 73 -6.85 -2.14 -14.91
CA ARG A 73 -6.45 -3.29 -14.06
C ARG A 73 -6.89 -3.07 -12.62
N GLN A 74 -7.17 -4.16 -11.92
CA GLN A 74 -7.63 -4.14 -10.52
C GLN A 74 -6.48 -4.22 -9.49
N GLU A 75 -5.26 -4.52 -9.94
CA GLU A 75 -4.08 -4.70 -9.09
C GLU A 75 -2.91 -3.86 -9.63
N ILE A 76 -2.23 -3.18 -8.72
CA ILE A 76 -0.96 -2.50 -8.97
C ILE A 76 0.04 -2.96 -7.90
N ASP A 77 1.33 -3.03 -8.26
CA ASP A 77 2.42 -3.38 -7.35
C ASP A 77 3.43 -2.24 -7.40
N VAL A 78 3.42 -1.41 -6.36
CA VAL A 78 4.08 -0.10 -6.31
C VAL A 78 4.61 0.18 -4.92
N ARG A 79 5.60 1.08 -4.84
CA ARG A 79 5.99 1.73 -3.59
C ARG A 79 5.29 3.10 -3.51
N ILE A 80 4.77 3.41 -2.33
CA ILE A 80 4.16 4.69 -1.96
C ILE A 80 4.93 5.36 -0.81
#